data_AF-A0A167MAI7-F1
#
_entry.id   AF-A0A167MAI7-F1
#
_cell.length_a   1.000
_cell.length_b   1.000
_cell.length_c   1.000
_cell.angle_alpha   90.00
_cell.angle_beta   90.00
_cell.angle_gamma   90.00
#
_symmetry.space_group_name_H-M   'P 1'
#
loop_
_entity.id
_entity.type
_entity.pdbx_description
1 polymer ?
#
loop_
_entity_poly.entity_id
_entity_poly.type
_entity_poly.pdbx_seq_one_letter_code
_entity_poly.pdbx_strand_id
1 'polypeptide(L)'
;MDGWTLAEDVHITTSAFVAMTCWVWYDYLLTLPDEIQFVWRRRLTLPRALFALSRISGLVLTTTMTAVTLSPLTEKSQMLDAVSAERSSPSHFLYPCGRPTSVESCSPICA
;
A
#
# COMPACT_ATOMS: atom_id res chain seq x y z
N MET A 1 18.70 -4.61 18.53
CA MET A 1 18.04 -3.98 17.38
C MET A 1 16.97 -3.07 17.94
N ASP A 2 17.18 -1.78 17.80
CA ASP A 2 16.25 -0.71 18.16
C ASP A 2 15.15 -0.61 17.09
N GLY A 3 13.93 -0.26 17.48
CA GLY A 3 12.79 -0.25 16.55
C GLY A 3 12.88 0.80 15.43
N TRP A 4 13.76 1.79 15.58
CA TRP A 4 13.94 2.89 14.63
C TRP A 4 14.71 2.46 13.38
N THR A 5 15.76 1.64 13.54
CA THR A 5 16.53 1.10 12.41
C THR A 5 15.66 0.22 11.51
N LEU A 6 14.81 -0.62 12.10
CA LEU A 6 13.88 -1.47 11.34
C LEU A 6 12.88 -0.67 10.50
N ALA A 7 12.38 0.46 11.02
CA ALA A 7 11.41 1.29 10.30
C ALA A 7 12.05 1.98 9.09
N GLU A 8 13.29 2.44 9.23
CA GLU A 8 14.06 3.07 8.16
C GLU A 8 14.42 2.05 7.05
N ASP A 9 14.86 0.85 7.44
CA ASP A 9 15.20 -0.23 6.51
C ASP A 9 13.99 -0.66 5.65
N VAL A 10 12.80 -0.72 6.25
CA VAL A 10 11.55 -1.07 5.54
C VAL A 10 11.18 0.01 4.52
N HIS A 11 11.39 1.29 4.84
CA HIS A 11 11.04 2.39 3.94
C HIS A 11 11.99 2.44 2.73
N ILE A 12 13.27 2.19 2.94
CA ILE A 12 14.28 2.12 1.87
C ILE A 12 13.98 0.92 0.96
N THR A 13 13.68 -0.23 1.54
CA THR A 13 13.40 -1.45 0.77
C THR A 13 12.13 -1.32 -0.07
N THR A 14 11.03 -0.81 0.51
CA THR A 14 9.76 -0.68 -0.20
C THR A 14 9.82 0.33 -1.34
N SER A 15 10.47 1.49 -1.14
CA SER A 15 10.68 2.48 -2.19
C SER A 15 11.55 1.96 -3.33
N ALA A 16 12.61 1.20 -3.02
CA ALA A 16 13.44 0.54 -4.01
C ALA A 16 12.65 -0.48 -4.86
N PHE A 17 11.79 -1.29 -4.23
CA PHE A 17 10.92 -2.22 -4.95
C PHE A 17 9.95 -1.52 -5.91
N VAL A 18 9.32 -0.43 -5.47
CA VAL A 18 8.42 0.36 -6.33
C VAL A 18 9.19 0.95 -7.51
N ALA A 19 10.38 1.51 -7.26
CA ALA A 19 11.23 2.06 -8.32
C ALA A 19 11.65 0.99 -9.34
N MET A 20 12.06 -0.19 -8.87
CA MET A 20 12.40 -1.33 -9.72
C MET A 20 11.21 -1.75 -10.58
N THR A 21 10.03 -1.86 -9.98
CA THR A 21 8.80 -2.22 -10.71
C THR A 21 8.48 -1.16 -11.76
N CYS A 22 8.50 0.13 -11.42
CA CYS A 22 8.30 1.21 -12.40
C CYS A 22 9.31 1.15 -13.54
N TRP A 23 10.57 0.84 -13.26
CA TRP A 23 11.61 0.69 -14.28
C TRP A 23 11.31 -0.47 -15.24
N VAL A 24 10.96 -1.63 -14.71
CA VAL A 24 10.58 -2.80 -15.52
C VAL A 24 9.37 -2.48 -16.39
N TRP A 25 8.34 -1.84 -15.83
CA TRP A 25 7.16 -1.43 -16.58
C TRP A 25 7.48 -0.42 -17.69
N TYR A 26 8.39 0.51 -17.42
CA TYR A 26 8.84 1.49 -18.41
C TYR A 26 9.52 0.82 -19.61
N ASP A 27 10.46 -0.10 -19.35
CA ASP A 27 11.17 -0.84 -20.40
C ASP A 27 10.21 -1.71 -21.23
N TYR A 28 9.18 -2.27 -20.59
CA TYR A 28 8.09 -2.99 -21.25
C TYR A 28 7.27 -2.11 -22.19
N LEU A 29 6.90 -0.90 -21.75
CA LEU A 29 6.13 0.04 -22.57
C LEU A 29 6.94 0.56 -23.77
N LEU A 30 8.25 0.72 -23.60
CA LEU A 30 9.13 1.18 -24.67
C LEU A 30 9.27 0.16 -25.81
N THR A 31 9.27 -1.13 -25.47
CA THR A 31 9.49 -2.24 -26.41
C THR A 31 8.20 -2.77 -27.05
N LEU A 32 7.04 -2.49 -26.44
CA LEU A 32 5.72 -2.86 -26.95
C LEU A 32 5.43 -2.42 -28.40
N PRO A 33 5.69 -1.18 -28.84
CA PRO A 33 5.36 -0.75 -30.22
C PRO A 33 6.13 -1.53 -31.28
N ASP A 34 7.44 -1.74 -31.07
CA ASP A 34 8.27 -2.52 -31.99
C ASP A 34 7.79 -3.99 -32.03
N GLU A 35 7.44 -4.55 -30.89
CA GLU A 35 6.94 -5.92 -30.83
C GLU A 35 5.59 -6.10 -31.53
N ILE A 36 4.68 -5.14 -31.37
CA ILE A 36 3.40 -5.17 -32.08
C ILE A 36 3.67 -5.08 -33.60
N GLN A 37 4.62 -4.26 -34.04
CA GLN A 37 4.94 -4.13 -35.44
C GLN A 37 5.60 -5.37 -36.05
N PHE A 38 6.55 -6.01 -35.34
CA PHE A 38 7.33 -7.13 -35.87
C PHE A 38 6.71 -8.50 -35.58
N VAL A 39 6.21 -8.70 -34.37
CA VAL A 39 5.63 -9.96 -33.91
C VAL A 39 4.13 -9.97 -34.22
N TRP A 40 3.42 -8.84 -34.06
CA TRP A 40 1.95 -8.85 -34.12
C TRP A 40 1.33 -8.91 -35.51
N ARG A 41 2.07 -8.44 -36.52
CA ARG A 41 1.62 -8.37 -37.92
C ARG A 41 1.78 -9.67 -38.71
N ARG A 42 2.42 -10.70 -38.17
CA ARG A 42 2.63 -12.02 -38.80
C ARG A 42 1.65 -13.09 -38.26
N ARG A 43 1.44 -14.18 -39.01
CA ARG A 43 0.57 -15.32 -38.62
C ARG A 43 0.94 -15.81 -37.21
N LEU A 44 -0.07 -16.18 -36.41
CA LEU A 44 0.10 -16.67 -35.02
C LEU A 44 0.99 -17.92 -35.00
N THR A 45 2.26 -17.76 -34.66
CA THR A 45 3.23 -18.84 -34.48
C THR A 45 3.43 -19.15 -32.99
N LEU A 46 3.62 -20.42 -32.64
CA LEU A 46 3.97 -20.90 -31.28
C LEU A 46 5.00 -20.03 -30.52
N PRO A 47 6.12 -19.56 -31.14
CA PRO A 47 7.05 -18.64 -30.49
C PRO A 47 6.44 -17.32 -30.00
N ARG A 48 5.38 -16.82 -30.62
CA ARG A 48 4.67 -15.61 -30.19
C ARG A 48 3.84 -15.82 -28.93
N ALA A 49 3.23 -17.00 -28.79
CA ALA A 49 2.51 -17.36 -27.58
C ALA A 49 3.47 -17.57 -26.41
N LEU A 50 4.60 -18.26 -26.65
CA LEU A 50 5.68 -18.42 -25.67
C LEU A 50 6.25 -17.08 -25.22
N PHE A 51 6.44 -16.14 -26.16
CA PHE A 51 6.92 -14.79 -25.87
C PHE A 51 5.91 -13.95 -25.06
N ALA A 52 4.63 -14.04 -25.40
CA ALA A 52 3.58 -13.38 -24.61
C ALA A 52 3.48 -13.97 -23.20
N LEU A 53 3.60 -15.29 -23.07
CA LEU A 53 3.60 -15.97 -21.77
C LEU A 53 4.81 -15.58 -20.91
N SER A 54 6.02 -15.52 -21.48
CA SER A 54 7.20 -15.09 -20.74
C SER A 54 7.11 -13.64 -20.26
N ARG A 55 6.44 -12.78 -21.04
CA ARG A 55 6.17 -11.39 -20.66
C ARG A 55 5.14 -11.27 -19.54
N ILE A 56 3.98 -11.92 -19.71
CA ILE A 56 2.88 -11.85 -18.76
C ILE A 56 3.32 -12.47 -17.43
N SER A 57 4.08 -13.57 -17.45
CA SER A 57 4.61 -14.17 -16.23
C SER A 57 5.56 -13.22 -15.48
N GLY A 58 6.45 -12.51 -16.20
CA GLY A 58 7.34 -11.51 -15.61
C GLY A 58 6.59 -10.32 -14.99
N LEU A 59 5.57 -9.80 -15.68
CA LEU A 59 4.75 -8.70 -15.17
C LEU A 59 3.89 -9.12 -13.97
N VAL A 60 3.28 -10.30 -14.02
CA VAL A 60 2.48 -10.84 -12.92
C VAL A 60 3.36 -11.09 -11.69
N LEU A 61 4.56 -11.64 -11.89
CA LEU A 61 5.46 -11.92 -10.78
C LEU A 61 5.96 -10.62 -10.12
N THR A 62 6.40 -9.63 -10.90
CA THR A 62 6.90 -8.35 -10.36
C THR A 62 5.80 -7.54 -9.68
N THR A 63 4.59 -7.51 -10.23
CA THR A 63 3.44 -6.82 -9.61
C THR A 63 2.97 -7.51 -8.33
N THR A 64 2.87 -8.84 -8.31
CA THR A 64 2.47 -9.59 -7.10
C THR A 64 3.49 -9.45 -5.98
N MET A 65 4.80 -9.50 -6.28
CA MET A 65 5.85 -9.29 -5.28
C MET A 65 5.82 -7.87 -4.69
N THR A 66 5.55 -6.87 -5.54
CA THR A 66 5.38 -5.48 -5.07
C THR A 66 4.13 -5.37 -4.19
N ALA A 67 3.01 -5.98 -4.57
CA ALA A 67 1.77 -5.96 -3.81
C ALA A 67 1.91 -6.63 -2.43
N VAL A 68 2.62 -7.76 -2.35
CA VAL A 68 2.91 -8.45 -1.07
C VAL A 68 3.82 -7.60 -0.18
N THR A 69 4.75 -6.84 -0.77
CA THR A 69 5.64 -5.96 -0.03
C THR A 69 4.91 -4.73 0.52
N LEU A 70 3.88 -4.26 -0.19
CA LEU A 70 3.08 -3.09 0.20
C LEU A 70 1.88 -3.43 1.09
N SER A 71 1.39 -4.67 1.11
CA SER A 71 0.22 -5.06 1.93
C SER A 71 0.33 -4.69 3.42
N PRO A 72 1.47 -4.88 4.13
CA PRO A 72 1.56 -4.48 5.54
C PRO A 72 1.60 -2.96 5.74
N LEU A 73 1.93 -2.18 4.70
CA LEU A 73 1.90 -0.72 4.75
C LEU A 73 0.49 -0.18 4.50
N THR A 74 -0.28 -0.83 3.63
CA THR A 74 -1.68 -0.47 3.35
C THR A 74 -2.57 -0.58 4.59
N GLU A 75 -2.38 -1.62 5.41
CA GLU A 75 -3.14 -1.75 6.67
C GLU A 75 -2.80 -0.63 7.65
N LYS A 76 -1.53 -0.24 7.73
CA LYS A 76 -1.07 0.84 8.61
C LYS A 76 -1.54 2.21 8.14
N SER A 77 -1.52 2.48 6.84
CA SER A 77 -2.04 3.74 6.30
C SER A 77 -3.54 3.86 6.52
N GLN A 78 -4.31 2.79 6.29
CA GLN A 78 -5.76 2.77 6.55
C GLN A 78 -6.09 3.04 8.03
N MET A 79 -5.30 2.48 8.95
CA MET A 79 -5.48 2.72 10.38
C MET A 79 -5.16 4.17 10.77
N LEU A 80 -4.10 4.76 10.19
CA LEU A 80 -3.72 6.15 10.41
C LEU A 80 -4.74 7.13 9.82
N ASP A 81 -5.33 6.79 8.67
CA ASP A 81 -6.41 7.55 8.05
C ASP A 81 -7.69 7.47 8.89
N ALA A 82 -8.03 6.31 9.44
CA ALA A 82 -9.16 6.14 10.35
C ALA A 82 -8.96 6.94 11.66
N VAL A 83 -7.76 6.90 12.24
CA VAL A 83 -7.41 7.70 13.43
C VAL A 83 -7.41 9.20 13.13
N SER A 84 -6.95 9.61 11.95
CA SER A 84 -6.96 11.02 11.52
C SER A 84 -8.37 11.51 11.23
N ALA A 85 -9.24 10.66 10.67
CA ALA A 85 -10.66 10.94 10.49
C ALA A 85 -11.37 11.14 11.84
N GLU A 86 -11.08 10.29 12.84
CA GLU A 86 -11.60 10.45 14.21
C GLU A 86 -11.14 11.78 14.83
N ARG A 87 -9.87 12.16 14.62
CA ARG A 87 -9.28 13.40 15.15
C ARG A 87 -9.80 14.67 14.47
N SER A 88 -10.36 14.54 13.26
CA SER A 88 -10.95 15.65 12.50
C SER A 88 -12.41 15.94 12.85
N SER A 89 -13.05 15.12 13.69
CA SER A 89 -14.38 15.41 14.23
C SER A 89 -14.28 16.58 15.22
N PRO A 90 -14.84 17.76 14.92
CA PRO A 90 -14.88 18.86 15.86
C PRO A 90 -15.76 18.41 17.01
N SER A 91 -15.16 18.25 18.18
CA SER A 91 -15.86 18.16 19.45
C SER A 91 -16.57 19.50 19.71
N HIS A 92 -17.72 19.69 19.09
CA HIS A 92 -18.72 20.64 19.57
C HIS A 92 -19.96 19.88 20.01
N PHE A 93 -20.05 19.78 21.35
CA PHE A 93 -21.27 19.79 22.13
C PHE A 93 -22.27 18.66 21.87
N LEU A 94 -22.29 17.68 22.79
CA LEU A 94 -23.45 17.40 23.63
C LEU A 94 -23.05 16.33 24.66
N TYR A 95 -22.65 16.76 25.86
CA TYR A 95 -22.92 15.96 27.06
C TYR A 95 -24.43 16.00 27.30
N PRO A 96 -25.16 14.87 27.40
CA PRO A 96 -26.36 14.85 28.19
C PRO A 96 -25.97 14.57 29.63
N CYS A 97 -25.98 15.62 30.44
CA CYS A 97 -26.05 15.49 31.89
C CYS A 97 -27.49 15.12 32.30
N GLY A 98 -27.67 14.02 33.04
CA GLY A 98 -28.91 13.61 33.71
C GLY A 98 -28.94 12.09 34.01
N ARG A 99 -28.32 11.57 35.10
CA ARG A 99 -28.72 11.52 36.55
C ARG A 99 -29.76 10.39 36.85
N PRO A 100 -29.82 9.73 38.04
CA PRO A 100 -28.78 9.20 38.97
C PRO A 100 -29.04 7.73 39.41
N THR A 101 -28.04 6.99 39.92
CA THR A 101 -28.23 6.08 41.08
C THR A 101 -26.91 5.76 41.78
N SER A 102 -26.83 6.23 43.03
CA SER A 102 -26.16 5.63 44.20
C SER A 102 -24.62 5.54 44.28
N VAL A 103 -24.09 6.28 45.28
CA VAL A 103 -22.94 6.01 46.20
C VAL A 103 -21.57 5.72 45.56
N GLU A 104 -20.42 6.35 45.85
CA GLU A 104 -19.80 6.97 47.03
C GLU A 104 -18.82 8.07 46.51
N SER A 105 -18.87 9.31 47.02
CA SER A 105 -17.93 9.87 48.00
C SER A 105 -16.42 9.56 47.76
N CYS A 106 -15.70 10.48 47.12
CA CYS A 106 -14.55 11.18 47.72
C CYS A 106 -13.98 12.24 46.77
N SER A 107 -13.89 13.48 47.27
CA SER A 107 -13.34 14.64 46.56
C SER A 107 -11.80 14.62 46.48
N PRO A 108 -11.23 15.35 45.51
CA PRO A 108 -9.79 15.60 45.41
C PRO A 108 -9.37 16.78 46.31
N ILE A 109 -8.30 16.61 47.08
CA ILE A 109 -7.58 17.72 47.71
C ILE A 109 -6.51 18.18 46.73
N CYS A 110 -6.67 19.38 46.17
CA CYS A 110 -5.59 20.19 45.60
C CYS A 110 -5.85 21.66 45.97
N ALA A 111 -4.92 22.23 46.75
CA ALA A 111 -4.69 23.63 47.11
C ALA A 111 -5.78 24.35 47.93
#